data_AF-A0A957HN31-F1
#
_entry.id   AF-A0A957HN31-F1
#
_cell.length_a   1.000
_cell.length_b   1.000
_cell.length_c   1.000
_cell.angle_alpha   90.00
_cell.angle_beta   90.00
_cell.angle_gamma   90.00
#
_symmetry.space_group_name_H-M   'P 1'
#
loop_
_entity.id
_entity.type
_entity.pdbx_description
1 polymer ?
#
loop_
_entity_poly.entity_id
_entity_poly.type
_entity_poly.pdbx_seq_one_letter_code
_entity_poly.pdbx_strand_id
1 'polypeptide(L)'
;RALAISLGIQFKRLQCTPDLLPNDVTGVSIFDQREQGFTFIPGPAFTNILLADEINRATPRTQSALLEAMGERQVTVDGVTRGLERPFFVIATQNPIEYEGTFPLPEAQLDRFFMKLSLGYLDKATEGQMLLNLGGVHPIETIAQVVDGSRLPELAQQVWTVHVDDTVRDYIVRLVFATRDHKDLVLGASPRGSHALYRGIQAYAAVNGRDYTLPDDVKKLAPVILSHRCLIHPESALRGITTTRIITDIIANTPLDIGDLE
;
A
#
# COMPACT_ATOMS: atom_id res chain seq x y z
N ARG A 1 0.76 -0.03 14.68
CA ARG A 1 0.29 -0.26 16.08
C ARG A 1 -0.64 0.85 16.58
N ALA A 2 -0.20 2.11 16.71
CA ALA A 2 -1.07 3.22 17.17
C ALA A 2 -2.41 3.31 16.42
N LEU A 3 -2.37 3.26 15.08
CA LEU A 3 -3.56 3.23 14.24
C LEU A 3 -4.53 2.07 14.59
N ALA A 4 -4.01 0.88 14.88
CA ALA A 4 -4.84 -0.27 15.21
C ALA A 4 -5.56 -0.09 16.57
N ILE A 5 -4.86 0.49 17.56
CA ILE A 5 -5.45 0.82 18.87
C ILE A 5 -6.56 1.87 18.70
N SER A 6 -6.28 2.94 17.95
CA SER A 6 -7.27 4.00 17.68
C SER A 6 -8.52 3.49 16.96
N LEU A 7 -8.38 2.47 16.12
CA LEU A 7 -9.48 1.82 15.40
C LEU A 7 -10.11 0.64 16.17
N GLY A 8 -9.52 0.18 17.28
CA GLY A 8 -9.97 -1.02 17.99
C GLY A 8 -9.88 -2.31 17.16
N ILE A 9 -8.91 -2.42 16.26
CA ILE A 9 -8.72 -3.59 15.37
C ILE A 9 -7.40 -4.31 15.62
N GLN A 10 -7.29 -5.53 15.11
CA GLN A 10 -6.11 -6.36 15.33
C GLN A 10 -4.91 -5.88 14.50
N PHE A 11 -3.73 -5.97 15.11
CA PHE A 11 -2.45 -5.71 14.47
C PHE A 11 -1.52 -6.89 14.70
N LYS A 12 -0.86 -7.35 13.63
CA LYS A 12 0.26 -8.29 13.73
C LYS A 12 1.46 -7.75 12.98
N ARG A 13 2.64 -8.06 13.51
CA ARG A 13 3.94 -7.79 12.89
C ARG A 13 4.56 -9.11 12.48
N LEU A 14 4.97 -9.21 11.23
CA LEU A 14 5.69 -10.33 10.64
C LEU A 14 7.06 -9.80 10.22
N GLN A 15 8.13 -10.34 10.81
CA GLN A 15 9.48 -10.09 10.34
C GLN A 15 9.77 -11.08 9.21
N CYS A 16 10.08 -10.59 8.02
CA CYS A 16 10.48 -11.46 6.93
C CYS A 16 11.96 -11.85 7.07
N THR A 17 12.21 -13.15 7.02
CA THR A 17 13.53 -13.74 7.09
C THR A 17 13.70 -14.76 5.95
N PRO A 18 14.94 -15.13 5.57
CA PRO A 18 15.19 -16.05 4.47
C PRO A 18 14.63 -17.46 4.69
N ASP A 19 14.42 -17.86 5.94
CA ASP A 19 13.87 -19.14 6.37
C ASP A 19 12.34 -19.15 6.52
N LEU A 20 11.69 -17.97 6.42
CA LEU A 20 10.25 -17.85 6.57
C LEU A 20 9.51 -18.65 5.49
N LEU A 21 8.66 -19.59 5.89
CA LEU A 21 7.88 -20.43 4.99
C LEU A 21 6.52 -19.80 4.67
N PRO A 22 5.90 -20.14 3.52
CA PRO A 22 4.55 -19.68 3.19
C PRO A 22 3.53 -19.95 4.30
N ASN A 23 3.61 -21.14 4.90
CA ASN A 23 2.70 -21.57 5.97
C ASN A 23 2.90 -20.80 7.29
N ASP A 24 4.06 -20.19 7.51
CA ASP A 24 4.27 -19.29 8.65
C ASP A 24 3.50 -17.97 8.48
N VAL A 25 3.07 -17.64 7.25
CA VAL A 25 2.25 -16.48 6.92
C VAL A 25 0.76 -16.83 6.91
N THR A 26 0.42 -17.92 6.23
CA THR A 26 -0.97 -18.35 6.00
C THR A 26 -1.53 -19.19 7.13
N GLY A 27 -0.70 -19.84 7.94
CA GLY A 27 -1.14 -20.78 8.98
C GLY A 27 -0.99 -22.24 8.56
N VAL A 28 -1.18 -23.13 9.54
CA VAL A 28 -0.94 -24.57 9.42
C VAL A 28 -2.08 -25.37 10.02
N SER A 29 -2.37 -26.54 9.47
CA SER A 29 -3.23 -27.53 10.13
C SER A 29 -2.35 -28.49 10.94
N ILE A 30 -2.58 -28.56 12.25
CA ILE A 30 -1.90 -29.51 13.13
C ILE A 30 -2.86 -30.63 13.51
N PHE A 31 -2.35 -31.85 13.65
CA PHE A 31 -3.17 -32.95 14.15
C PHE A 31 -3.32 -32.83 15.67
N ASP A 32 -4.55 -32.64 16.14
CA ASP A 32 -4.89 -32.67 17.56
C ASP A 32 -5.22 -34.12 17.97
N GLN A 33 -4.37 -34.70 18.82
CA GLN A 33 -4.52 -36.06 19.31
C GLN A 33 -5.77 -36.26 20.17
N ARG A 34 -6.28 -35.20 20.81
CA ARG A 34 -7.48 -35.26 21.66
C ARG A 34 -8.74 -35.29 20.82
N GLU A 35 -8.79 -34.46 19.78
CA GLU A 35 -9.93 -34.38 18.86
C GLU A 35 -9.87 -35.43 17.74
N GLN A 36 -8.73 -36.15 17.62
CA GLN A 36 -8.44 -37.08 16.53
C GLN A 36 -8.66 -36.45 15.14
N GLY A 37 -8.33 -35.17 15.01
CA GLY A 37 -8.63 -34.36 13.84
C GLY A 37 -7.57 -33.31 13.56
N PHE A 38 -7.65 -32.68 12.39
CA PHE A 38 -6.77 -31.57 12.04
C PHE A 38 -7.39 -30.23 12.49
N THR A 39 -6.67 -29.51 13.33
CA THR A 39 -7.04 -28.19 13.84
C THR A 39 -6.19 -27.13 13.15
N PHE A 40 -6.86 -26.15 12.53
CA PHE A 40 -6.19 -25.06 11.84
C PHE A 40 -5.71 -23.99 12.83
N ILE A 41 -4.41 -23.69 12.78
CA ILE A 41 -3.79 -22.59 13.50
C ILE A 41 -3.59 -21.43 12.51
N PRO A 42 -4.30 -20.30 12.69
CA PRO A 42 -4.19 -19.16 11.78
C PRO A 42 -2.83 -18.48 11.88
N GLY A 43 -2.23 -18.20 10.72
CA GLY A 43 -1.00 -17.43 10.61
C GLY A 43 -1.19 -15.93 10.91
N PRO A 44 -0.11 -15.13 10.80
CA PRO A 44 -0.15 -13.68 10.97
C PRO A 44 -0.99 -12.96 9.91
N ALA A 45 -1.26 -13.57 8.75
CA ALA A 45 -2.19 -13.02 7.76
C ALA A 45 -3.62 -12.83 8.30
N PHE A 46 -4.03 -13.62 9.30
CA PHE A 46 -5.32 -13.46 9.98
C PHE A 46 -5.21 -12.36 11.04
N THR A 47 -5.36 -11.11 10.57
CA THR A 47 -5.41 -9.88 11.35
C THR A 47 -6.09 -8.78 10.51
N ASN A 48 -6.26 -7.56 11.03
CA ASN A 48 -6.76 -6.42 10.25
C ASN A 48 -5.63 -5.59 9.64
N ILE A 49 -4.57 -5.32 10.41
CA ILE A 49 -3.36 -4.62 9.95
C ILE A 49 -2.17 -5.55 10.10
N LEU A 50 -1.60 -5.94 8.97
CA LEU A 50 -0.36 -6.73 8.92
C LEU A 50 0.82 -5.83 8.54
N LEU A 51 1.81 -5.73 9.41
CA LEU A 51 3.11 -5.15 9.07
C LEU A 51 4.08 -6.27 8.69
N ALA A 52 4.44 -6.36 7.42
CA ALA A 52 5.47 -7.27 6.90
C ALA A 52 6.80 -6.51 6.75
N ASP A 53 7.66 -6.65 7.74
CA ASP A 53 8.95 -5.97 7.74
C ASP A 53 9.97 -6.69 6.88
N GLU A 54 10.72 -5.93 6.08
CA GLU A 54 11.78 -6.41 5.20
C GLU A 54 11.31 -7.52 4.25
N ILE A 55 10.16 -7.30 3.57
CA ILE A 55 9.54 -8.29 2.68
C ILE A 55 10.51 -8.85 1.63
N ASN A 56 11.52 -8.07 1.25
CA ASN A 56 12.59 -8.49 0.34
C ASN A 56 13.52 -9.57 0.93
N ARG A 57 13.50 -9.87 2.23
CA ARG A 57 14.28 -10.97 2.82
C ARG A 57 13.56 -12.32 2.75
N ALA A 58 12.24 -12.32 2.58
CA ALA A 58 11.47 -13.55 2.41
C ALA A 58 11.70 -14.17 1.03
N THR A 59 11.63 -15.51 0.94
CA THR A 59 11.74 -16.20 -0.35
C THR A 59 10.60 -15.78 -1.30
N PRO A 60 10.78 -15.88 -2.63
CA PRO A 60 9.73 -15.53 -3.60
C PRO A 60 8.41 -16.28 -3.39
N ARG A 61 8.46 -17.52 -2.89
CA ARG A 61 7.25 -18.31 -2.57
C ARG A 61 6.48 -17.71 -1.39
N THR A 62 7.19 -17.31 -0.33
CA THR A 62 6.60 -16.69 0.86
C THR A 62 6.06 -15.29 0.56
N GLN A 63 6.78 -14.51 -0.24
CA GLN A 63 6.29 -13.23 -0.78
C GLN A 63 4.98 -13.43 -1.56
N SER A 64 4.93 -14.44 -2.44
CA SER A 64 3.74 -14.74 -3.23
C SER A 64 2.55 -15.10 -2.35
N ALA A 65 2.74 -15.93 -1.32
CA ALA A 65 1.67 -16.29 -0.38
C ALA A 65 1.10 -15.09 0.38
N LEU A 66 1.97 -14.18 0.84
CA LEU A 66 1.55 -12.93 1.48
C LEU A 66 0.75 -12.03 0.52
N LEU A 67 1.23 -11.88 -0.72
CA LEU A 67 0.60 -11.01 -1.71
C LEU A 67 -0.68 -11.59 -2.30
N GLU A 68 -0.80 -12.91 -2.34
CA GLU A 68 -2.03 -13.61 -2.68
C GLU A 68 -3.09 -13.37 -1.59
N ALA A 69 -2.72 -13.55 -0.31
CA ALA A 69 -3.59 -13.21 0.81
C ALA A 69 -4.04 -11.74 0.77
N MET A 70 -3.13 -10.83 0.42
CA MET A 70 -3.44 -9.40 0.23
C MET A 70 -4.41 -9.14 -0.93
N GLY A 71 -4.17 -9.75 -2.08
CA GLY A 71 -4.96 -9.53 -3.30
C GLY A 71 -6.35 -10.16 -3.23
N GLU A 72 -6.42 -11.42 -2.80
CA GLU A 72 -7.64 -12.23 -2.79
C GLU A 72 -8.44 -12.07 -1.49
N ARG A 73 -7.83 -11.51 -0.44
CA ARG A 73 -8.45 -11.33 0.89
C ARG A 73 -8.95 -12.65 1.50
N GLN A 74 -8.27 -13.73 1.15
CA GLN A 74 -8.53 -15.09 1.63
C GLN A 74 -7.23 -15.88 1.60
N VAL A 75 -7.20 -16.96 2.36
CA VAL A 75 -6.09 -17.90 2.44
C VAL A 75 -6.63 -19.30 2.25
N THR A 76 -6.02 -20.09 1.37
CA THR A 76 -6.38 -21.50 1.15
C THR A 76 -5.27 -22.39 1.70
N VAL A 77 -5.61 -23.24 2.66
CA VAL A 77 -4.71 -24.23 3.26
C VAL A 77 -5.42 -25.58 3.26
N ASP A 78 -4.74 -26.63 2.81
CA ASP A 78 -5.27 -28.00 2.72
C ASP A 78 -6.62 -28.11 1.99
N GLY A 79 -6.81 -27.31 0.94
CA GLY A 79 -8.05 -27.28 0.15
C GLY A 79 -9.21 -26.52 0.80
N VAL A 80 -9.04 -25.98 2.01
CA VAL A 80 -10.05 -25.17 2.70
C VAL A 80 -9.71 -23.69 2.56
N THR A 81 -10.61 -22.94 1.92
CA THR A 81 -10.50 -21.49 1.77
C THR A 81 -11.09 -20.77 2.98
N ARG A 82 -10.34 -19.83 3.55
CA ARG A 82 -10.69 -19.04 4.72
C ARG A 82 -10.60 -17.55 4.39
N GLY A 83 -11.69 -16.82 4.56
CA GLY A 83 -11.70 -15.38 4.35
C GLY A 83 -10.93 -14.63 5.45
N LEU A 84 -10.28 -13.54 5.08
CA LEU A 84 -9.63 -12.62 6.03
C LEU A 84 -10.63 -11.60 6.55
N GLU A 85 -10.53 -11.27 7.84
CA GLU A 85 -11.41 -10.32 8.50
C GLU A 85 -11.24 -8.90 7.92
N ARG A 86 -12.35 -8.21 7.67
CA ARG A 86 -12.34 -6.85 7.11
C ARG A 86 -12.47 -5.81 8.23
N PRO A 87 -11.73 -4.69 8.17
CA PRO A 87 -10.77 -4.31 7.13
C PRO A 87 -9.49 -5.15 7.20
N PHE A 88 -8.91 -5.46 6.03
CA PHE A 88 -7.61 -6.11 5.91
C PHE A 88 -6.69 -5.24 5.05
N PHE A 89 -5.53 -4.88 5.59
CA PHE A 89 -4.55 -4.03 4.94
C PHE A 89 -3.13 -4.42 5.36
N VAL A 90 -2.21 -4.40 4.39
CA VAL A 90 -0.81 -4.79 4.56
C VAL A 90 0.10 -3.57 4.39
N ILE A 91 0.98 -3.36 5.36
CA ILE A 91 2.14 -2.47 5.26
C ILE A 91 3.36 -3.35 5.03
N ALA A 92 4.06 -3.19 3.92
CA ALA A 92 5.31 -3.90 3.67
C ALA A 92 6.48 -2.90 3.67
N THR A 93 7.58 -3.23 4.35
CA THR A 93 8.81 -2.44 4.32
C THR A 93 9.89 -3.16 3.53
N GLN A 94 10.79 -2.41 2.92
CA GLN A 94 11.96 -2.92 2.21
C GLN A 94 13.17 -2.13 2.66
N ASN A 95 14.24 -2.82 3.04
CA ASN A 95 15.52 -2.17 3.31
C ASN A 95 16.32 -2.11 1.99
N PRO A 96 16.62 -0.91 1.45
CA PRO A 96 17.31 -0.78 0.16
C PRO A 96 18.81 -1.03 0.22
N ILE A 97 19.42 -1.12 1.42
CA ILE A 97 20.88 -1.17 1.60
C ILE A 97 21.40 -2.62 1.68
N GLU A 98 20.57 -3.57 2.09
CA GLU A 98 20.97 -4.98 2.26
C GLU A 98 20.87 -5.75 0.94
N TYR A 99 22.01 -6.05 0.34
CA TYR A 99 22.09 -6.78 -0.93
C TYR A 99 22.30 -8.30 -0.76
N GLU A 100 22.85 -8.76 0.37
CA GLU A 100 23.05 -10.19 0.60
C GLU A 100 21.77 -10.86 1.11
N GLY A 101 21.34 -11.92 0.42
CA GLY A 101 20.19 -12.72 0.84
C GLY A 101 18.83 -12.04 0.65
N THR A 102 18.72 -11.05 -0.24
CA THR A 102 17.45 -10.40 -0.56
C THR A 102 16.92 -10.78 -1.94
N PHE A 103 15.61 -10.88 -2.03
CA PHE A 103 14.80 -11.18 -3.20
C PHE A 103 13.91 -9.97 -3.50
N PRO A 104 14.26 -9.12 -4.48
CA PRO A 104 13.45 -7.96 -4.83
C PRO A 104 12.07 -8.40 -5.33
N LEU A 105 11.04 -7.63 -4.98
CA LEU A 105 9.69 -7.87 -5.48
C LEU A 105 9.65 -7.56 -6.99
N PRO A 106 9.19 -8.51 -7.83
CA PRO A 106 8.91 -8.25 -9.24
C PRO A 106 7.89 -7.11 -9.41
N GLU A 107 7.93 -6.43 -10.55
CA GLU A 107 7.07 -5.29 -10.87
C GLU A 107 5.59 -5.67 -10.81
N ALA A 108 5.24 -6.86 -11.30
CA ALA A 108 3.89 -7.41 -11.22
C ALA A 108 3.40 -7.60 -9.77
N GLN A 109 4.31 -7.84 -8.83
CA GLN A 109 4.01 -7.93 -7.39
C GLN A 109 3.89 -6.54 -6.76
N LEU A 110 4.81 -5.62 -7.09
CA LEU A 110 4.74 -4.23 -6.64
C LEU A 110 3.46 -3.52 -7.09
N ASP A 111 2.97 -3.81 -8.29
CA ASP A 111 1.73 -3.24 -8.84
C ASP A 111 0.47 -3.58 -8.00
N ARG A 112 0.54 -4.60 -7.12
CA ARG A 112 -0.54 -4.92 -6.16
C ARG A 112 -0.61 -3.94 -5.00
N PHE A 113 0.47 -3.22 -4.69
CA PHE A 113 0.46 -2.21 -3.63
C PHE A 113 -0.23 -0.94 -4.10
N PHE A 114 -1.09 -0.39 -3.25
CA PHE A 114 -1.85 0.82 -3.56
C PHE A 114 -0.92 2.05 -3.69
N MET A 115 0.02 2.20 -2.76
CA MET A 115 1.01 3.28 -2.70
C MET A 115 2.39 2.75 -2.33
N LYS A 116 3.44 3.44 -2.78
CA LYS A 116 4.81 3.29 -2.30
C LYS A 116 5.28 4.60 -1.69
N LEU A 117 5.73 4.54 -0.45
CA LEU A 117 6.24 5.70 0.29
C LEU A 117 7.74 5.53 0.54
N SER A 118 8.47 6.64 0.50
CA SER A 118 9.87 6.71 0.91
C SER A 118 9.94 7.39 2.27
N LEU A 119 10.43 6.66 3.27
CA LEU A 119 10.69 7.22 4.60
C LEU A 119 12.03 7.93 4.57
N GLY A 120 12.00 9.26 4.73
CA GLY A 120 13.18 10.06 5.03
C GLY A 120 13.35 10.24 6.54
N TYR A 121 14.38 10.99 6.92
CA TYR A 121 14.51 11.47 8.29
C TYR A 121 13.51 12.60 8.56
N LEU A 122 13.14 12.75 9.83
CA LEU A 122 12.32 13.87 10.28
C LEU A 122 13.11 15.18 10.14
N ASP A 123 12.41 16.29 9.91
CA ASP A 123 13.04 17.59 10.05
C ASP A 123 13.36 17.88 11.53
N LYS A 124 14.28 18.82 11.77
CA LYS A 124 14.77 19.16 13.12
C LYS A 124 13.65 19.51 14.10
N ALA A 125 12.59 20.19 13.66
CA ALA A 125 11.49 20.58 14.54
C ALA A 125 10.63 19.37 14.92
N THR A 126 10.29 18.54 13.94
CA THR A 126 9.53 17.31 14.14
C THR A 126 10.31 16.29 14.98
N GLU A 127 11.61 16.15 14.75
CA GLU A 127 12.49 15.30 15.56
C GLU A 127 12.60 15.81 17.01
N GLY A 128 12.75 17.12 17.21
CA GLY A 128 12.71 17.74 18.54
C GLY A 128 11.39 17.46 19.28
N GLN A 129 10.25 17.57 18.59
CA GLN A 129 8.95 17.26 19.18
C GLN A 129 8.79 15.76 19.49
N MET A 130 9.31 14.87 18.64
CA MET A 130 9.35 13.44 18.90
C MET A 130 10.11 13.13 20.19
N LEU A 131 11.28 13.74 20.40
CA LEU A 131 12.07 13.55 21.61
C LEU A 131 11.32 14.02 22.87
N LEU A 132 10.62 15.16 22.80
CA LEU A 132 9.78 15.63 23.90
C LEU A 132 8.64 14.65 24.21
N ASN A 133 7.97 14.15 23.18
CA ASN A 133 6.86 13.21 23.31
C ASN A 133 7.30 11.84 23.85
N LEU A 134 8.55 11.43 23.57
CA LEU A 134 9.12 10.16 24.01
C LEU A 134 9.96 10.27 25.30
N GLY A 135 10.08 11.47 25.87
CA GLY A 135 10.86 11.70 27.09
C GLY A 135 10.23 11.16 28.38
N GLY A 136 9.00 10.64 28.32
CA GLY A 136 8.26 10.10 29.46
C GLY A 136 7.56 8.79 29.14
N VAL A 137 6.31 8.63 29.58
CA VAL A 137 5.48 7.48 29.21
C VAL A 137 5.26 7.49 27.70
N HIS A 138 5.54 6.37 27.04
CA HIS A 138 5.41 6.28 25.59
C HIS A 138 3.95 6.56 25.18
N PRO A 139 3.66 7.49 24.26
CA PRO A 139 2.28 7.91 23.94
C PRO A 139 1.34 6.76 23.57
N ILE A 140 1.89 5.68 23.00
CA ILE A 140 1.12 4.47 22.67
C ILE A 140 0.40 3.82 23.85
N GLU A 141 0.86 4.04 25.09
CA GLU A 141 0.26 3.50 26.29
C GLU A 141 -1.00 4.27 26.72
N THR A 142 -1.20 5.48 26.20
CA THR A 142 -2.34 6.35 26.54
C THR A 142 -3.37 6.48 25.43
N ILE A 143 -3.09 5.93 24.24
CA ILE A 143 -4.04 5.95 23.11
C ILE A 143 -5.25 5.10 23.44
N ALA A 144 -6.43 5.70 23.30
CA ALA A 144 -7.71 4.99 23.36
C ALA A 144 -8.29 4.80 21.95
N GLN A 145 -9.20 3.84 21.83
CA GLN A 145 -10.04 3.68 20.66
C GLN A 145 -10.90 4.93 20.46
N VAL A 146 -10.90 5.48 19.25
CA VAL A 146 -11.70 6.66 18.88
C VAL A 146 -12.82 6.32 17.89
N VAL A 147 -12.71 5.19 17.19
CA VAL A 147 -13.72 4.69 16.25
C VAL A 147 -13.74 3.18 16.26
N ASP A 148 -14.89 2.59 15.96
CA ASP A 148 -15.03 1.16 15.72
C ASP A 148 -14.57 0.81 14.30
N GLY A 149 -13.39 0.21 14.19
CA GLY A 149 -12.79 -0.15 12.92
C GLY A 149 -13.51 -1.28 12.18
N SER A 150 -14.39 -2.05 12.84
CA SER A 150 -15.24 -3.04 12.17
C SER A 150 -16.22 -2.40 11.18
N ARG A 151 -16.52 -1.10 11.38
CA ARG A 151 -17.39 -0.30 10.50
C ARG A 151 -16.66 0.37 9.34
N LEU A 152 -15.33 0.29 9.28
CA LEU A 152 -14.55 0.88 8.19
C LEU A 152 -14.96 0.41 6.79
N PRO A 153 -15.34 -0.87 6.56
CA PRO A 153 -15.84 -1.30 5.25
C PRO A 153 -17.11 -0.57 4.81
N GLU A 154 -17.98 -0.20 5.76
CA GLU A 154 -19.20 0.60 5.48
C GLU A 154 -18.81 2.05 5.15
N LEU A 155 -17.92 2.64 5.94
CA LEU A 155 -17.42 4.01 5.72
C LEU A 155 -16.65 4.14 4.41
N ALA A 156 -15.92 3.11 4.00
CA ALA A 156 -15.21 3.08 2.73
C ALA A 156 -16.15 3.18 1.52
N GLN A 157 -17.41 2.77 1.64
CA GLN A 157 -18.40 2.94 0.57
C GLN A 157 -18.80 4.40 0.40
N GLN A 158 -18.79 5.21 1.47
CA GLN A 158 -19.06 6.65 1.39
C GLN A 158 -17.95 7.39 0.62
N VAL A 159 -16.72 6.91 0.68
CA VAL A 159 -15.63 7.47 -0.14
C VAL A 159 -15.95 7.33 -1.63
N TRP A 160 -16.66 6.29 -2.04
CA TRP A 160 -17.01 6.09 -3.45
C TRP A 160 -18.05 7.07 -3.97
N THR A 161 -18.79 7.75 -3.09
CA THR A 161 -19.79 8.75 -3.47
C THR A 161 -19.18 10.13 -3.65
N VAL A 162 -17.90 10.34 -3.30
CA VAL A 162 -17.18 11.59 -3.58
C VAL A 162 -17.16 11.84 -5.08
N HIS A 163 -17.63 13.01 -5.49
CA HIS A 163 -17.76 13.38 -6.89
C HIS A 163 -16.38 13.55 -7.54
N VAL A 164 -16.20 12.91 -8.69
CA VAL A 164 -15.05 13.09 -9.57
C VAL A 164 -15.56 13.58 -10.91
N ASP A 165 -15.24 14.84 -11.21
CA ASP A 165 -15.63 15.47 -12.47
C ASP A 165 -14.96 14.77 -13.67
N ASP A 166 -15.62 14.83 -14.82
CA ASP A 166 -15.15 14.19 -16.06
C ASP A 166 -13.80 14.77 -16.52
N THR A 167 -13.52 16.05 -16.27
CA THR A 167 -12.22 16.68 -16.56
C THR A 167 -11.09 16.09 -15.70
N VAL A 168 -11.36 15.79 -14.42
CA VAL A 168 -10.40 15.16 -13.51
C VAL A 168 -10.19 13.70 -13.89
N ARG A 169 -11.25 12.99 -14.27
CA ARG A 169 -11.16 11.61 -14.77
C ARG A 169 -10.31 11.55 -16.04
N ASP A 170 -10.56 12.44 -17.00
CA ASP A 170 -9.77 12.53 -18.22
C ASP A 170 -8.30 12.86 -17.91
N TYR A 171 -8.05 13.79 -16.99
CA TYR A 171 -6.69 14.12 -16.55
C TYR A 171 -5.94 12.90 -15.99
N ILE A 172 -6.58 12.07 -15.15
CA ILE A 172 -5.98 10.82 -14.66
C ILE A 172 -5.60 9.89 -15.83
N VAL A 173 -6.48 9.75 -16.82
CA VAL A 173 -6.23 8.91 -17.98
C VAL A 173 -5.06 9.46 -18.79
N ARG A 174 -5.04 10.76 -19.09
CA ARG A 174 -3.94 11.42 -19.80
C ARG A 174 -2.60 11.22 -19.12
N LEU A 175 -2.54 11.40 -17.79
CA LEU A 175 -1.31 11.15 -17.02
C LEU A 175 -0.83 9.71 -17.17
N VAL A 176 -1.72 8.73 -17.04
CA VAL A 176 -1.37 7.31 -17.14
C VAL A 176 -0.92 6.95 -18.56
N PHE A 177 -1.57 7.48 -19.60
CA PHE A 177 -1.12 7.27 -20.99
C PHE A 177 0.23 7.95 -21.25
N ALA A 178 0.45 9.16 -20.74
CA ALA A 178 1.75 9.82 -20.83
C ALA A 178 2.88 8.99 -20.19
N THR A 179 2.62 8.21 -19.14
CA THR A 179 3.62 7.26 -18.61
C THR A 179 3.94 6.10 -19.56
N ARG A 180 2.99 5.69 -20.41
CA ARG A 180 3.17 4.56 -21.35
C ARG A 180 3.92 4.99 -22.60
N ASP A 181 3.79 6.26 -22.99
CA ASP A 181 4.45 6.84 -24.16
C ASP A 181 5.77 7.55 -23.80
N HIS A 182 6.18 7.55 -22.53
CA HIS A 182 7.38 8.25 -22.08
C HIS A 182 8.66 7.52 -22.50
N LYS A 183 9.53 8.19 -23.26
CA LYS A 183 10.79 7.63 -23.81
C LYS A 183 11.76 7.00 -22.79
N ASP A 184 11.74 7.48 -21.54
CA ASP A 184 12.62 6.98 -20.48
C ASP A 184 12.03 5.79 -19.72
N LEU A 185 10.80 5.38 -20.03
CA LEU A 185 10.12 4.26 -19.39
C LEU A 185 10.02 3.05 -20.33
N VAL A 186 10.44 1.89 -19.84
CA VAL A 186 10.23 0.57 -20.47
C VAL A 186 8.78 0.14 -20.30
N LEU A 187 8.20 0.47 -19.14
CA LEU A 187 6.83 0.11 -18.77
C LEU A 187 6.19 1.31 -18.07
N GLY A 188 5.05 1.75 -18.59
CA GLY A 188 4.19 2.75 -17.96
C GLY A 188 3.18 2.14 -16.98
N ALA A 189 2.42 3.01 -16.31
CA ALA A 189 1.46 2.59 -15.30
C ALA A 189 0.32 1.72 -15.88
N SER A 190 -0.01 0.66 -15.14
CA SER A 190 -1.09 -0.27 -15.46
C SER A 190 -2.48 0.35 -15.26
N PRO A 191 -3.58 -0.28 -15.74
CA PRO A 191 -4.95 0.12 -15.40
C PRO A 191 -5.24 0.09 -13.88
N ARG A 192 -4.50 -0.71 -13.11
CA ARG A 192 -4.58 -0.65 -11.65
C ARG A 192 -4.04 0.67 -11.11
N GLY A 193 -3.07 1.28 -11.79
CA GLY A 193 -2.55 2.62 -11.48
C GLY A 193 -3.61 3.72 -11.65
N SER A 194 -4.33 3.74 -12.78
CA SER A 194 -5.42 4.71 -12.98
C SER A 194 -6.54 4.52 -11.96
N HIS A 195 -6.96 3.28 -11.70
CA HIS A 195 -7.99 3.00 -10.70
C HIS A 195 -7.53 3.35 -9.27
N ALA A 196 -6.28 3.05 -8.91
CA ALA A 196 -5.73 3.42 -7.60
C ALA A 196 -5.68 4.94 -7.44
N LEU A 197 -5.28 5.68 -8.48
CA LEU A 197 -5.26 7.15 -8.43
C LEU A 197 -6.67 7.73 -8.29
N TYR A 198 -7.63 7.22 -9.05
CA TYR A 198 -9.05 7.60 -8.95
C TYR A 198 -9.62 7.38 -7.54
N ARG A 199 -9.42 6.19 -6.96
CA ARG A 199 -9.88 5.91 -5.59
C ARG A 199 -9.10 6.68 -4.53
N GLY A 200 -7.81 6.93 -4.78
CA GLY A 200 -6.94 7.69 -3.90
C GLY A 200 -7.39 9.14 -3.76
N ILE A 201 -7.73 9.80 -4.87
CA ILE A 201 -8.20 11.19 -4.83
C ILE A 201 -9.55 11.31 -4.13
N GLN A 202 -10.47 10.35 -4.32
CA GLN A 202 -11.74 10.31 -3.59
C GLN A 202 -11.50 10.19 -2.08
N ALA A 203 -10.62 9.27 -1.67
CA ALA A 203 -10.27 9.09 -0.26
C ALA A 203 -9.59 10.33 0.32
N TYR A 204 -8.71 10.97 -0.45
CA TYR A 204 -8.03 12.18 -0.02
C TYR A 204 -8.98 13.36 0.15
N ALA A 205 -9.91 13.56 -0.79
CA ALA A 205 -10.96 14.58 -0.66
C ALA A 205 -11.84 14.32 0.58
N ALA A 206 -12.31 13.09 0.78
CA ALA A 206 -13.12 12.72 1.93
C ALA A 206 -12.42 12.97 3.28
N VAL A 207 -11.14 12.59 3.40
CA VAL A 207 -10.34 12.81 4.62
C VAL A 207 -10.13 14.31 4.90
N ASN A 208 -10.13 15.14 3.86
CA ASN A 208 -10.09 16.60 3.97
C ASN A 208 -11.48 17.25 4.11
N GLY A 209 -12.54 16.46 4.31
CA GLY A 209 -13.90 16.96 4.50
C GLY A 209 -14.57 17.49 3.23
N ARG A 210 -14.08 17.13 2.05
CA ARG A 210 -14.66 17.49 0.75
C ARG A 210 -15.42 16.32 0.14
N ASP A 211 -16.54 16.63 -0.50
CA ASP A 211 -17.37 15.72 -1.29
C ASP A 211 -17.08 15.76 -2.79
N TYR A 212 -16.07 16.54 -3.22
CA TYR A 212 -15.57 16.60 -4.59
C TYR A 212 -14.03 16.58 -4.64
N THR A 213 -13.49 16.05 -5.74
CA THR A 213 -12.04 16.00 -5.99
C THR A 213 -11.54 17.19 -6.79
N LEU A 214 -10.28 17.56 -6.59
CA LEU A 214 -9.60 18.61 -7.33
C LEU A 214 -8.46 18.03 -8.19
N PRO A 215 -8.07 18.68 -9.30
CA PRO A 215 -6.89 18.29 -10.07
C PRO A 215 -5.61 18.25 -9.21
N ASP A 216 -5.50 19.12 -8.21
CA ASP A 216 -4.35 19.13 -7.31
C ASP A 216 -4.27 17.89 -6.41
N ASP A 217 -5.40 17.22 -6.13
CA ASP A 217 -5.41 15.93 -5.45
C ASP A 217 -4.71 14.87 -6.31
N VAL A 218 -4.96 14.89 -7.63
CA VAL A 218 -4.30 14.01 -8.60
C VAL A 218 -2.80 14.27 -8.60
N LYS A 219 -2.38 15.54 -8.70
CA LYS A 219 -0.95 15.92 -8.70
C LYS A 219 -0.25 15.50 -7.42
N LYS A 220 -0.94 15.60 -6.27
CA LYS A 220 -0.39 15.23 -4.97
C LYS A 220 -0.16 13.72 -4.83
N LEU A 221 -1.09 12.91 -5.32
CA LEU A 221 -1.06 11.46 -5.15
C LEU A 221 -0.36 10.69 -6.28
N ALA A 222 -0.28 11.26 -7.48
CA ALA A 222 0.34 10.59 -8.63
C ALA A 222 1.78 10.10 -8.35
N PRO A 223 2.69 10.88 -7.72
CA PRO A 223 4.04 10.38 -7.42
C PRO A 223 4.06 9.17 -6.47
N VAL A 224 3.15 9.09 -5.50
CA VAL A 224 3.14 7.99 -4.53
C VAL A 224 2.35 6.76 -5.00
N ILE A 225 1.49 6.91 -6.01
CA ILE A 225 0.66 5.83 -6.57
C ILE A 225 1.26 5.25 -7.87
N LEU A 226 1.89 6.08 -8.71
CA LEU A 226 2.33 5.68 -10.06
C LEU A 226 3.81 5.33 -10.13
N SER A 227 4.68 5.89 -9.27
CA SER A 227 6.13 5.74 -9.42
C SER A 227 6.65 4.30 -9.28
N HIS A 228 5.98 3.44 -8.50
CA HIS A 228 6.32 2.01 -8.39
C HIS A 228 5.68 1.13 -9.46
N ARG A 229 4.82 1.71 -10.31
CA ARG A 229 4.15 1.04 -11.43
C ARG A 229 4.83 1.32 -12.77
N CYS A 230 5.92 2.09 -12.74
CA CYS A 230 6.70 2.46 -13.93
C CYS A 230 8.10 1.84 -13.84
N LEU A 231 8.58 1.29 -14.94
CA LEU A 231 9.95 0.76 -15.05
C LEU A 231 10.78 1.67 -15.94
N ILE A 232 11.93 2.12 -15.44
CA ILE A 232 12.84 3.00 -16.15
C ILE A 232 13.80 2.20 -17.05
N HIS A 233 14.18 2.77 -18.19
CA HIS A 233 15.28 2.23 -18.99
C HIS A 233 16.60 2.24 -18.19
N PRO A 234 17.42 1.18 -18.24
CA PRO A 234 18.72 1.15 -17.56
C PRO A 234 19.62 2.34 -17.93
N GLU A 235 19.62 2.74 -19.20
CA GLU A 235 20.38 3.91 -19.69
C GLU A 235 19.92 5.23 -19.08
N SER A 236 18.61 5.38 -18.82
CA SER A 236 18.04 6.56 -18.18
C SER A 236 18.30 6.56 -16.67
N ALA A 237 18.29 5.39 -16.03
CA ALA A 237 18.70 5.23 -14.63
C ALA A 237 20.18 5.61 -14.41
N LEU A 238 21.08 5.20 -15.31
CA LEU A 238 22.51 5.57 -15.26
C LEU A 238 22.73 7.08 -15.38
N ARG A 239 21.83 7.81 -16.04
CA ARG A 239 21.83 9.28 -16.13
C ARG A 239 21.25 9.98 -14.89
N GLY A 240 20.91 9.23 -13.84
CA GLY A 240 20.33 9.75 -12.61
C GLY A 240 18.86 10.15 -12.72
N ILE A 241 18.16 9.71 -13.77
CA ILE A 241 16.72 9.94 -13.91
C ILE A 241 16.00 8.97 -12.97
N THR A 242 14.97 9.46 -12.26
CA THR A 242 14.15 8.66 -11.34
C THR A 242 12.70 8.63 -11.81
N THR A 243 11.96 7.58 -11.47
CA THR A 243 10.53 7.48 -11.79
C THR A 243 9.74 8.62 -11.15
N THR A 244 10.08 9.04 -9.92
CA THR A 244 9.46 10.20 -9.26
C THR A 244 9.64 11.49 -10.06
N ARG A 245 10.84 11.71 -10.62
CA ARG A 245 11.11 12.87 -11.47
C ARG A 245 10.31 12.81 -12.76
N ILE A 246 10.31 11.66 -13.45
CA ILE A 246 9.51 11.44 -14.67
C ILE A 246 8.02 11.74 -14.41
N ILE A 247 7.45 11.23 -13.32
CA ILE A 247 6.04 11.49 -12.98
C ILE A 247 5.80 12.98 -12.70
N THR A 248 6.73 13.64 -12.02
CA THR A 248 6.64 15.10 -11.77
C THR A 248 6.67 15.89 -13.09
N ASP A 249 7.55 15.50 -14.01
CA ASP A 249 7.66 16.13 -15.32
C ASP A 249 6.41 15.87 -16.17
N ILE A 250 5.84 14.65 -16.11
CA ILE A 250 4.56 14.32 -16.77
C ILE A 250 3.43 15.19 -16.21
N ILE A 251 3.35 15.36 -14.89
CA ILE A 251 2.34 16.20 -14.25
C ILE A 251 2.43 17.66 -14.72
N ALA A 252 3.65 18.19 -14.85
CA ALA A 252 3.88 19.56 -15.29
C ALA A 252 3.53 19.80 -16.76
N ASN A 253 3.72 18.79 -17.61
CA ASN A 253 3.52 18.90 -19.06
C ASN A 253 2.15 18.41 -19.56
N THR A 254 1.41 17.66 -18.75
CA THR A 254 0.07 17.18 -19.14
C THR A 254 -0.95 18.29 -18.89
N PRO A 255 -1.60 18.84 -19.93
CA PRO A 255 -2.60 19.89 -19.75
C PRO A 255 -3.84 19.33 -19.07
N LEU A 256 -4.43 20.13 -18.19
CA LEU A 256 -5.79 19.93 -17.71
C LEU A 256 -6.73 20.59 -18.72
N ASP A 257 -7.55 19.78 -19.38
CA ASP A 257 -8.56 20.27 -20.31
C ASP A 257 -9.82 20.56 -19.50
N ILE A 258 -10.07 21.84 -19.23
CA ILE A 258 -11.17 22.28 -18.36
C ILE A 258 -12.50 22.35 -19.15
N GLY A 259 -12.48 22.01 -20.44
CA GLY A 259 -13.58 22.32 -21.34
C GLY A 259 -13.73 23.83 -21.55
N ASP A 260 -14.46 24.23 -22.58
CA ASP A 260 -14.85 25.63 -22.74
C ASP A 260 -15.90 25.96 -21.66
N LEU A 261 -15.62 26.99 -20.84
CA LEU A 261 -16.62 27.60 -19.98
C LEU A 261 -17.60 28.35 -20.89
N GLU A 262 -18.79 27.79 -21.13
CA GLU A 262 -19.93 28.52 -21.71
C GLU A 262 -20.41 29.66 -20.79
#